data_AF-A0A1F6AX81-F1
#
_entry.id   AF-A0A1F6AX81-F1
#
_cell.length_a   1.000
_cell.length_b   1.000
_cell.length_c   1.000
_cell.angle_alpha   90.00
_cell.angle_beta   90.00
_cell.angle_gamma   90.00
#
_symmetry.space_group_name_H-M   'P 1'
#
loop_
_entity.id
_entity.type
_entity.pdbx_description
1 polymer ?
#
loop_
_entity_poly.entity_id
_entity_poly.type
_entity_poly.pdbx_seq_one_letter_code
_entity_poly.pdbx_strand_id
1 'polypeptide(L)'
;MNVFKKIFSVLSCNDTLVFKNTHLLDCSDTEISTPVGNILPLLLEHKSKVSDHPVHFELLKQLIDRLTSDQSIVRLNHVGFCYKVSSQEKEKERLKELIKQTEFHVYQEMSSDDGLWLFIGDTSKWEEALIELLPVEKTKDRWVDYWLPHMHIDIDTTFTAQEIENRVRSILNTSIKPYLITIDGIVYVVRNYLGSIDGVNIYLDLATRSRNVQFARQHLLTRITKINPSG
;
A
#
# COMPACT_ATOMS: atom_id res chain seq x y z
N MET A 1 -15.37 2.61 15.87
CA MET A 1 -14.19 3.20 15.24
C MET A 1 -13.83 2.34 14.05
N ASN A 2 -13.74 2.93 12.86
CA ASN A 2 -13.28 2.19 11.68
C ASN A 2 -11.91 1.57 12.00
N VAL A 3 -11.80 0.28 11.77
CA VAL A 3 -10.59 -0.48 12.09
C VAL A 3 -9.40 0.02 11.24
N PHE A 4 -9.66 0.51 10.03
CA PHE A 4 -8.66 1.20 9.19
C PHE A 4 -8.14 2.49 9.85
N LYS A 5 -9.02 3.30 10.42
CA LYS A 5 -8.65 4.51 11.18
C LYS A 5 -7.75 4.18 12.38
N LYS A 6 -7.97 3.03 13.03
CA LYS A 6 -7.07 2.55 14.10
C LYS A 6 -5.66 2.26 13.57
N ILE A 7 -5.53 1.65 12.38
CA ILE A 7 -4.24 1.40 11.76
C ILE A 7 -3.51 2.72 11.51
N PHE A 8 -4.16 3.68 10.85
CA PHE A 8 -3.56 4.99 10.58
C PHE A 8 -3.23 5.77 11.86
N SER A 9 -4.04 5.62 12.91
CA SER A 9 -3.73 6.19 14.24
C SER A 9 -2.45 5.61 14.84
N VAL A 10 -2.18 4.31 14.66
CA VAL A 10 -0.92 3.70 15.12
C VAL A 10 0.27 4.21 14.31
N LEU A 11 0.12 4.31 12.98
CA LEU A 11 1.19 4.82 12.10
C LEU A 11 1.55 6.27 12.42
N SER A 12 0.54 7.12 12.65
CA SER A 12 0.72 8.55 12.96
C SER A 12 1.40 8.85 14.30
N CYS A 13 1.68 7.84 15.13
CA CYS A 13 2.58 8.01 16.27
C CYS A 13 4.05 8.27 15.85
N ASN A 14 4.38 8.09 14.57
CA ASN A 14 5.66 8.46 13.98
C ASN A 14 5.44 9.45 12.81
N ASP A 15 6.02 10.65 12.90
CA ASP A 15 5.88 11.72 11.91
C ASP A 15 6.49 11.40 10.52
N THR A 16 7.24 10.31 10.41
CA THR A 16 7.77 9.79 9.14
C THR A 16 6.79 8.84 8.44
N LEU A 17 5.76 8.37 9.16
CA LEU A 17 4.76 7.43 8.68
C LEU A 17 3.40 8.08 8.36
N VAL A 18 3.40 9.38 8.08
CA VAL A 18 2.21 10.14 7.70
C VAL A 18 2.32 10.68 6.29
N PHE A 19 1.17 10.86 5.63
CA PHE A 19 1.11 11.63 4.40
C PHE A 19 1.36 13.11 4.73
N LYS A 20 2.52 13.63 4.31
CA LYS A 20 2.84 15.05 4.48
C LYS A 20 1.90 15.95 3.67
N ASN A 21 1.36 15.44 2.57
CA ASN A 21 0.26 16.08 1.85
C ASN A 21 -1.07 15.54 2.39
N THR A 22 -1.77 16.36 3.18
CA THR A 22 -3.03 16.01 3.87
C THR A 22 -4.20 15.71 2.93
N HIS A 23 -4.05 15.89 1.60
CA HIS A 23 -5.10 15.64 0.62
C HIS A 23 -4.98 14.28 -0.09
N LEU A 24 -3.91 13.51 0.13
CA LEU A 24 -3.72 12.20 -0.51
C LEU A 24 -4.51 11.05 0.14
N LEU A 25 -4.68 11.12 1.46
CA LEU A 25 -5.41 10.10 2.21
C LEU A 25 -6.00 10.69 3.48
N ASP A 26 -7.30 10.52 3.64
CA ASP A 26 -7.98 10.74 4.91
C ASP A 26 -8.80 9.50 5.27
N CYS A 27 -8.89 9.20 6.57
CA CYS A 27 -9.62 8.04 7.06
C CYS A 27 -10.53 8.42 8.22
N SER A 28 -11.82 8.23 7.99
CA SER A 28 -12.87 8.45 8.97
C SER A 28 -13.46 7.12 9.45
N ASP A 29 -14.48 7.21 10.31
CA ASP A 29 -15.18 6.02 10.79
C ASP A 29 -16.04 5.33 9.72
N THR A 30 -16.23 5.96 8.56
CA THR A 30 -17.08 5.44 7.47
C THR A 30 -16.40 5.46 6.10
N GLU A 31 -15.22 6.08 5.97
CA GLU A 31 -14.59 6.32 4.67
C GLU A 31 -13.07 6.17 4.70
N ILE A 32 -12.52 5.78 3.55
CA ILE A 32 -11.10 5.93 3.21
C ILE A 32 -11.06 6.81 1.98
N SER A 33 -10.85 8.11 2.17
CA SER A 33 -10.96 9.14 1.15
C SER A 33 -9.62 9.38 0.49
N THR A 34 -9.61 9.32 -0.83
CA THR A 34 -8.46 9.60 -1.69
C THR A 34 -8.85 10.66 -2.73
N PRO A 35 -7.90 11.23 -3.49
CA PRO A 35 -8.19 12.14 -4.61
C PRO A 35 -9.17 11.58 -5.67
N VAL A 36 -9.37 10.26 -5.71
CA VAL A 36 -10.27 9.57 -6.65
C VAL A 36 -11.53 9.02 -5.98
N GLY A 37 -11.84 9.49 -4.77
CA GLY A 37 -13.04 9.16 -4.01
C GLY A 37 -12.80 8.18 -2.86
N ASN A 38 -13.91 7.71 -2.30
CA ASN A 38 -13.92 6.76 -1.18
C ASN A 38 -13.63 5.33 -1.69
N ILE A 39 -12.53 4.74 -1.21
CA ILE A 39 -12.06 3.40 -1.61
C ILE A 39 -12.73 2.29 -0.79
N LEU A 40 -13.24 2.60 0.40
CA LEU A 40 -13.79 1.59 1.32
C LEU A 40 -14.90 0.73 0.67
N PRO A 41 -15.89 1.29 -0.07
CA PRO A 41 -16.90 0.48 -0.74
C PRO A 41 -16.31 -0.51 -1.75
N LEU A 42 -15.26 -0.12 -2.48
CA LEU A 42 -14.60 -0.97 -3.49
C LEU A 42 -13.90 -2.16 -2.83
N LEU A 43 -13.30 -1.94 -1.65
CA LEU A 43 -12.69 -3.02 -0.86
C LEU A 43 -13.74 -3.98 -0.31
N LEU A 44 -14.91 -3.48 0.08
CA LEU A 44 -15.94 -4.30 0.73
C LEU A 44 -16.87 -5.03 -0.25
N GLU A 45 -16.88 -4.65 -1.52
CA GLU A 45 -17.72 -5.27 -2.56
C GLU A 45 -17.36 -6.75 -2.79
N HIS A 46 -16.06 -7.06 -2.80
CA HIS A 46 -15.56 -8.39 -3.13
C HIS A 46 -14.66 -8.93 -2.03
N LYS A 47 -15.29 -9.44 -0.96
CA LYS A 47 -14.60 -9.97 0.22
C LYS A 47 -13.70 -11.17 -0.05
N SER A 48 -12.61 -11.24 0.70
CA SER A 48 -11.67 -12.36 0.70
C SER A 48 -12.34 -13.61 1.23
N LYS A 49 -11.85 -14.76 0.78
CA LYS A 49 -12.25 -16.07 1.33
C LYS A 49 -11.49 -16.43 2.61
N VAL A 50 -10.42 -15.70 2.94
CA VAL A 50 -9.70 -15.84 4.21
C VAL A 50 -10.65 -15.46 5.34
N SER A 51 -10.72 -16.29 6.38
CA SER A 51 -11.52 -15.99 7.57
C SER A 51 -11.07 -14.70 8.22
N ASP A 52 -12.00 -13.94 8.78
CA ASP A 52 -11.68 -12.73 9.53
C ASP A 52 -10.81 -13.06 10.74
N HIS A 53 -9.64 -12.42 10.79
CA HIS A 53 -8.69 -12.51 11.87
C HIS A 53 -8.40 -11.11 12.41
N PRO A 54 -8.51 -10.89 13.73
CA PRO A 54 -8.32 -9.57 14.28
C PRO A 54 -6.93 -9.04 13.91
N VAL A 55 -6.88 -7.79 13.41
CA VAL A 55 -5.61 -7.12 13.20
C VAL A 55 -4.91 -6.95 14.54
N HIS A 56 -3.66 -7.39 14.61
CA HIS A 56 -2.85 -7.34 15.83
C HIS A 56 -2.33 -5.92 16.14
N PHE A 57 -3.22 -5.00 16.49
CA PHE A 57 -2.90 -3.58 16.71
C PHE A 57 -1.77 -3.31 17.71
N GLU A 58 -1.79 -3.99 18.86
CA GLU A 58 -0.75 -3.79 19.87
C GLU A 58 0.61 -4.27 19.38
N LEU A 59 0.64 -5.36 18.61
CA LEU A 59 1.87 -5.88 18.02
C LEU A 59 2.36 -4.99 16.87
N LEU A 60 1.45 -4.46 16.06
CA LEU A 60 1.77 -3.43 15.07
C LEU A 60 2.38 -2.21 15.76
N LYS A 61 1.77 -1.71 16.83
CA LYS A 61 2.28 -0.57 17.60
C LYS A 61 3.67 -0.88 18.16
N GLN A 62 3.86 -2.03 18.81
CA GLN A 62 5.18 -2.45 19.32
C GLN A 62 6.23 -2.52 18.21
N LEU A 63 5.86 -3.00 17.03
CA LEU A 63 6.75 -3.04 15.87
C LEU A 63 7.11 -1.62 15.43
N ILE A 64 6.14 -0.71 15.25
CA ILE A 64 6.42 0.68 14.88
C ILE A 64 7.27 1.40 15.94
N ASP A 65 6.96 1.22 17.23
CA ASP A 65 7.75 1.77 18.34
C ASP A 65 9.19 1.25 18.28
N ARG A 66 9.38 -0.05 18.00
CA ARG A 66 10.70 -0.64 17.86
C ARG A 66 11.47 -0.10 16.67
N LEU A 67 10.85 -0.02 15.50
CA LEU A 67 11.46 0.54 14.28
C LEU A 67 11.83 2.01 14.47
N THR A 68 11.00 2.76 15.21
CA THR A 68 11.26 4.17 15.57
C THR A 68 12.47 4.28 16.50
N SER A 69 12.50 3.46 17.56
CA SER A 69 13.63 3.44 18.51
C SER A 69 14.95 3.01 17.86
N ASP A 70 14.90 2.12 16.88
CA ASP A 70 16.07 1.69 16.11
C ASP A 70 16.49 2.74 15.06
N GLN A 71 15.76 3.85 14.90
CA GLN A 71 15.93 4.86 13.84
C GLN A 71 16.00 4.24 12.44
N SER A 72 15.22 3.17 12.22
CA SER A 72 15.30 2.38 10.99
C SER A 72 14.27 2.77 9.94
N ILE A 73 13.25 3.54 10.31
CA ILE A 73 12.21 4.02 9.40
C ILE A 73 12.78 5.13 8.53
N VAL A 74 12.73 4.96 7.22
CA VAL A 74 13.16 5.95 6.24
C VAL A 74 11.98 6.84 5.82
N ARG A 75 10.85 6.22 5.42
CA ARG A 75 9.61 6.90 5.01
C ARG A 75 8.44 5.92 4.95
N LEU A 76 7.22 6.45 5.03
CA LEU A 76 6.07 5.83 4.38
C LEU A 76 6.27 5.93 2.86
N ASN A 77 6.40 4.79 2.18
CA ASN A 77 6.56 4.78 0.73
C ASN A 77 5.21 4.92 0.03
N HIS A 78 4.25 4.06 0.37
CA HIS A 78 2.87 4.18 -0.09
C HIS A 78 1.89 3.43 0.80
N VAL A 79 0.61 3.74 0.64
CA VAL A 79 -0.49 2.89 1.08
C VAL A 79 -1.20 2.37 -0.16
N GLY A 80 -1.31 1.05 -0.27
CA GLY A 80 -1.86 0.38 -1.44
C GLY A 80 -3.21 -0.28 -1.19
N PHE A 81 -4.06 -0.23 -2.21
CA PHE A 81 -5.39 -0.82 -2.22
C PHE A 81 -5.56 -1.70 -3.44
N CYS A 82 -5.85 -2.98 -3.19
CA CYS A 82 -6.09 -3.96 -4.23
C CYS A 82 -7.54 -4.42 -4.18
N TYR A 83 -8.25 -4.25 -5.29
CA TYR A 83 -9.68 -4.51 -5.40
C TYR A 83 -10.03 -5.04 -6.79
N LYS A 84 -11.14 -5.78 -6.84
CA LYS A 84 -11.62 -6.37 -8.09
C LYS A 84 -12.43 -5.35 -8.88
N VAL A 85 -12.25 -5.32 -10.19
CA VAL A 85 -13.01 -4.49 -11.13
C VAL A 85 -13.55 -5.32 -12.28
N SER A 86 -14.58 -4.81 -12.94
CA SER A 86 -15.10 -5.42 -14.17
C SER A 86 -14.23 -5.15 -15.40
N SER A 87 -13.46 -4.06 -15.40
CA SER A 87 -12.50 -3.74 -16.45
C SER A 87 -11.39 -2.83 -15.94
N GLN A 88 -10.13 -3.28 -16.07
CA GLN A 88 -8.95 -2.49 -15.69
C GLN A 88 -8.81 -1.23 -16.55
N GLU A 89 -9.05 -1.33 -17.86
CA GLU A 89 -8.98 -0.17 -18.76
C GLU A 89 -10.04 0.88 -18.43
N LYS A 90 -11.29 0.47 -18.13
CA LYS A 90 -12.32 1.44 -17.72
C LYS A 90 -11.97 2.11 -16.39
N GLU A 91 -11.42 1.34 -15.45
CA GLU A 91 -11.01 1.88 -14.16
C GLU A 91 -9.85 2.86 -14.30
N LYS A 92 -8.86 2.53 -15.13
CA LYS A 92 -7.75 3.42 -15.48
C LYS A 92 -8.24 4.76 -16.01
N GLU A 93 -9.18 4.74 -16.97
CA GLU A 93 -9.74 5.97 -17.52
C GLU A 93 -10.57 6.73 -16.48
N ARG A 94 -11.36 6.05 -15.65
CA ARG A 94 -12.09 6.69 -14.54
C ARG A 94 -11.15 7.43 -13.59
N LEU A 95 -10.06 6.78 -13.17
CA LEU A 95 -9.05 7.36 -12.27
C LEU A 95 -8.36 8.56 -12.93
N LYS A 96 -8.03 8.47 -14.22
CA LYS A 96 -7.47 9.59 -14.99
C LYS A 96 -8.42 10.78 -15.11
N GLU A 97 -9.73 10.56 -15.20
CA GLU A 97 -10.69 11.68 -15.24
C GLU A 97 -10.84 12.35 -13.87
N LEU A 98 -10.93 11.57 -12.80
CA LEU A 98 -11.08 12.11 -11.44
C LEU A 98 -9.87 12.93 -11.02
N ILE A 99 -8.66 12.45 -11.33
CA ILE A 99 -7.44 13.11 -10.89
C ILE A 99 -7.21 14.48 -11.56
N LYS A 100 -7.81 14.73 -12.74
CA LYS A 100 -7.71 16.04 -13.43
C LYS A 100 -8.28 17.19 -12.60
N GLN A 101 -9.14 16.89 -11.63
CA GLN A 101 -9.76 17.86 -10.73
C GLN A 101 -8.90 18.14 -9.49
N THR A 102 -7.68 17.57 -9.44
CA THR A 102 -6.77 17.61 -8.29
C THR A 102 -5.39 18.08 -8.72
N GLU A 103 -4.53 18.41 -7.75
CA GLU A 103 -3.13 18.76 -8.01
C GLU A 103 -2.25 17.54 -8.33
N PHE A 104 -2.77 16.32 -8.12
CA PHE A 104 -2.00 15.08 -8.22
C PHE A 104 -1.98 14.50 -9.63
N HIS A 105 -1.12 13.50 -9.81
CA HIS A 105 -0.98 12.79 -11.07
C HIS A 105 -1.12 11.29 -10.86
N VAL A 106 -1.64 10.60 -11.89
CA VAL A 106 -1.61 9.14 -11.95
C VAL A 106 -0.39 8.69 -12.74
N TYR A 107 0.32 7.73 -12.17
CA TYR A 107 1.46 7.04 -12.73
C TYR A 107 1.13 5.56 -12.87
N GLN A 108 1.75 4.91 -13.84
CA GLN A 108 1.64 3.48 -14.05
C GLN A 108 3.03 2.85 -13.93
N GLU A 109 3.11 1.76 -13.19
CA GLU A 109 4.26 0.84 -13.23
C GLU A 109 3.93 -0.30 -14.19
N MET A 110 4.89 -0.65 -15.06
CA MET A 110 4.74 -1.82 -15.93
C MET A 110 5.11 -3.07 -15.14
N SER A 111 4.12 -3.92 -14.87
CA SER A 111 4.34 -5.24 -14.26
C SER A 111 4.25 -6.36 -15.29
N SER A 112 4.87 -7.49 -14.97
CA SER A 112 4.73 -8.75 -15.71
C SER A 112 3.50 -9.57 -15.29
N ASP A 113 2.78 -9.14 -14.25
CA ASP A 113 1.54 -9.79 -13.80
C ASP A 113 0.28 -9.21 -14.48
N ASP A 114 -0.87 -9.84 -14.23
CA ASP A 114 -2.18 -9.40 -14.73
C ASP A 114 -2.73 -8.16 -13.97
N GLY A 115 -1.97 -7.60 -13.04
CA GLY A 115 -2.35 -6.44 -12.25
C GLY A 115 -2.07 -5.12 -12.97
N LEU A 116 -2.97 -4.16 -12.79
CA LEU A 116 -2.76 -2.79 -13.26
C LEU A 116 -2.24 -1.94 -12.10
N TRP A 117 -0.93 -1.74 -12.05
CA TRP A 117 -0.26 -1.01 -10.97
C TRP A 117 -0.31 0.48 -11.22
N LEU A 118 -1.14 1.18 -10.46
CA LEU A 118 -1.31 2.63 -10.56
C LEU A 118 -0.89 3.31 -9.26
N PHE A 119 -0.22 4.45 -9.39
CA PHE A 119 0.17 5.28 -8.26
C PHE A 119 -0.39 6.69 -8.40
N ILE A 120 -0.86 7.27 -7.30
CA ILE A 120 -1.35 8.64 -7.21
C ILE A 120 -0.45 9.44 -6.26
N GLY A 121 0.02 10.60 -6.72
CA GLY A 121 0.77 11.55 -5.91
C GLY A 121 1.62 12.49 -6.74
N ASP A 122 2.76 12.91 -6.19
CA ASP A 122 3.75 13.78 -6.84
C ASP A 122 5.13 13.10 -6.83
N THR A 123 5.57 12.60 -7.99
CA THR A 123 6.88 11.96 -8.11
C THR A 123 8.05 12.94 -8.22
N SER A 124 7.80 14.24 -8.41
CA SER A 124 8.87 15.26 -8.39
C SER A 124 9.51 15.36 -7.00
N LYS A 125 8.71 15.08 -5.96
CA LYS A 125 9.14 14.90 -4.57
C LYS A 125 9.19 13.41 -4.25
N TRP A 126 10.24 12.76 -4.73
CA TRP A 126 10.39 11.30 -4.69
C TRP A 126 10.39 10.71 -3.26
N GLU A 127 10.50 11.52 -2.22
CA GLU A 127 10.40 11.10 -0.83
C GLU A 127 8.97 11.08 -0.27
N GLU A 128 8.00 11.75 -0.90
CA GLU A 128 6.63 11.85 -0.36
C GLU A 128 5.83 10.55 -0.59
N ALA A 129 4.98 10.14 0.34
CA ALA A 129 4.21 8.91 0.16
C ALA A 129 3.25 8.99 -1.05
N LEU A 130 3.05 7.86 -1.74
CA LEU A 130 2.05 7.72 -2.81
C LEU A 130 0.85 6.90 -2.33
N ILE A 131 -0.25 6.93 -3.09
CA ILE A 131 -1.30 5.92 -3.00
C ILE A 131 -1.12 4.93 -4.13
N GLU A 132 -1.08 3.64 -3.83
CA GLU A 132 -1.11 2.58 -4.82
C GLU A 132 -2.56 2.09 -4.99
N LEU A 133 -3.00 1.96 -6.25
CA LEU A 133 -4.25 1.32 -6.63
C LEU A 133 -3.93 0.17 -7.56
N LEU A 134 -4.37 -1.02 -7.18
CA LEU A 134 -4.17 -2.25 -7.94
C LEU A 134 -5.54 -2.86 -8.30
N PRO A 135 -6.27 -2.27 -9.28
CA PRO A 135 -7.48 -2.88 -9.81
C PRO A 135 -7.16 -4.18 -10.55
N VAL A 136 -7.95 -5.22 -10.29
CA VAL A 136 -7.78 -6.56 -10.91
C VAL A 136 -9.05 -6.97 -11.65
N GLU A 137 -8.93 -7.28 -12.94
CA GLU A 137 -10.06 -7.69 -13.80
C GLU A 137 -10.24 -9.21 -13.88
N LYS A 138 -9.19 -9.94 -14.29
CA LYS A 138 -9.25 -11.40 -14.49
C LYS A 138 -8.92 -12.13 -13.20
N THR A 139 -9.82 -12.99 -12.77
CA THR A 139 -9.70 -13.80 -11.57
C THR A 139 -9.70 -15.29 -11.94
N LYS A 140 -8.63 -15.78 -12.57
CA LYS A 140 -8.51 -17.22 -12.91
C LYS A 140 -7.61 -18.03 -11.98
N ASP A 141 -6.91 -17.39 -11.04
CA ASP A 141 -5.93 -18.08 -10.22
C ASP A 141 -5.89 -17.63 -8.76
N ARG A 142 -5.19 -18.45 -7.95
CA ARG A 142 -4.99 -18.43 -6.47
C ARG A 142 -4.86 -17.07 -5.76
N TRP A 143 -4.63 -16.00 -6.50
CA TRP A 143 -4.63 -14.61 -6.03
C TRP A 143 -5.96 -14.22 -5.36
N VAL A 144 -7.09 -14.71 -5.83
CA VAL A 144 -8.41 -14.32 -5.29
C VAL A 144 -8.64 -14.81 -3.87
N ASP A 145 -8.29 -16.07 -3.61
CA ASP A 145 -8.66 -16.73 -2.35
C ASP A 145 -7.83 -16.24 -1.17
N TYR A 146 -6.65 -15.65 -1.44
CA TYR A 146 -5.69 -15.20 -0.41
C TYR A 146 -5.31 -13.72 -0.46
N TRP A 147 -5.40 -13.04 -1.62
CA TRP A 147 -4.88 -11.67 -1.78
C TRP A 147 -5.95 -10.61 -2.00
N LEU A 148 -7.13 -10.96 -2.53
CA LEU A 148 -8.16 -9.97 -2.83
C LEU A 148 -9.29 -10.00 -1.79
N PRO A 149 -9.84 -8.84 -1.40
CA PRO A 149 -9.27 -7.51 -1.51
C PRO A 149 -8.22 -7.33 -0.40
N HIS A 150 -7.28 -6.40 -0.58
CA HIS A 150 -6.36 -6.05 0.49
C HIS A 150 -6.01 -4.57 0.53
N MET A 151 -5.60 -4.16 1.72
CA MET A 151 -4.84 -2.94 1.97
C MET A 151 -3.44 -3.34 2.42
N HIS A 152 -2.43 -2.63 1.95
CA HIS A 152 -1.08 -2.77 2.48
C HIS A 152 -0.45 -1.40 2.76
N ILE A 153 0.42 -1.38 3.77
CA ILE A 153 1.19 -0.20 4.16
C ILE A 153 2.65 -0.52 3.88
N ASP A 154 3.29 0.26 3.02
CA ASP A 154 4.67 0.05 2.60
C ASP A 154 5.59 1.07 3.26
N ILE A 155 6.53 0.58 4.07
CA ILE A 155 7.50 1.37 4.83
C ILE A 155 8.91 1.00 4.38
N ASP A 156 9.66 2.02 3.96
CA ASP A 156 11.08 1.85 3.68
C ASP A 156 11.88 1.80 4.98
N THR A 157 12.80 0.83 5.05
CA THR A 157 13.67 0.67 6.21
C THR A 157 15.15 0.62 5.82
N THR A 158 16.02 0.83 6.80
CA THR A 158 17.48 0.66 6.65
C THR A 158 17.94 -0.80 6.76
N PHE A 159 17.01 -1.75 6.91
CA PHE A 159 17.32 -3.15 7.21
C PHE A 159 17.51 -4.03 5.97
N THR A 160 18.22 -5.14 6.17
CA THR A 160 18.17 -6.31 5.27
C THR A 160 16.89 -7.11 5.50
N ALA A 161 16.57 -8.00 4.56
CA ALA A 161 15.46 -8.94 4.72
C ALA A 161 15.57 -9.77 6.00
N GLN A 162 16.76 -10.29 6.31
CA GLN A 162 16.97 -11.12 7.51
C GLN A 162 16.72 -10.35 8.82
N GLU A 163 17.15 -9.08 8.88
CA GLU A 163 16.92 -8.22 10.03
C GLU A 163 15.43 -7.92 10.23
N ILE A 164 14.70 -7.72 9.13
CA ILE A 164 13.24 -7.55 9.15
C ILE A 164 12.57 -8.83 9.66
N GLU A 165 12.87 -9.98 9.06
CA GLU A 165 12.28 -11.26 9.45
C GLU A 165 12.50 -11.56 10.93
N ASN A 166 13.72 -11.31 11.45
CA ASN A 166 14.04 -11.51 12.86
C ASN A 166 13.19 -10.61 13.78
N ARG A 167 13.04 -9.33 13.43
CA ARG A 167 12.24 -8.37 14.21
C ARG A 167 10.77 -8.70 14.19
N VAL A 168 10.22 -8.92 13.01
CA VAL A 168 8.82 -9.31 12.84
C VAL A 168 8.53 -10.59 13.61
N ARG A 169 9.37 -11.62 13.48
CA ARG A 169 9.18 -12.88 14.21
C ARG A 169 9.22 -12.67 15.72
N SER A 170 10.13 -11.84 16.22
CA SER A 170 10.25 -11.58 17.66
C SER A 170 9.05 -10.85 18.27
N ILE A 171 8.33 -10.04 17.48
CA ILE A 171 7.22 -9.21 17.95
C ILE A 171 5.88 -9.84 17.59
N LEU A 172 5.63 -10.08 16.30
CA LEU A 172 4.34 -10.59 15.85
C LEU A 172 4.14 -12.05 16.27
N ASN A 173 5.23 -12.81 16.49
CA ASN A 173 5.25 -14.22 16.88
C ASN A 173 4.19 -15.06 16.12
N THR A 174 4.00 -14.74 14.84
CA THR A 174 2.96 -15.34 14.02
C THR A 174 3.48 -16.63 13.40
N SER A 175 2.59 -17.64 13.30
CA SER A 175 2.86 -18.85 12.52
C SER A 175 2.84 -18.60 11.02
N ILE A 176 2.33 -17.44 10.58
CA ILE A 176 2.25 -17.05 9.18
C ILE A 176 3.62 -16.56 8.72
N LYS A 177 4.22 -17.30 7.80
CA LYS A 177 5.50 -16.94 7.21
C LYS A 177 5.36 -15.65 6.38
N PRO A 178 6.23 -14.65 6.56
CA PRO A 178 6.27 -13.48 5.68
C PRO A 178 6.48 -13.89 4.22
N TYR A 179 5.89 -13.12 3.31
CA TYR A 179 6.11 -13.27 1.88
C TYR A 179 7.27 -12.38 1.45
N LEU A 180 8.23 -12.93 0.69
CA LEU A 180 9.42 -12.20 0.26
C LEU A 180 9.26 -11.79 -1.22
N ILE A 181 9.22 -10.50 -1.48
CA ILE A 181 9.20 -9.98 -2.85
C ILE A 181 10.65 -9.89 -3.32
N THR A 182 10.99 -10.77 -4.26
CA THR A 182 12.37 -10.98 -4.72
C THR A 182 12.46 -10.73 -6.22
N ILE A 183 13.41 -9.90 -6.64
CA ILE A 183 13.71 -9.62 -8.06
C ILE A 183 15.19 -9.89 -8.26
N ASP A 184 15.53 -10.72 -9.25
CA ASP A 184 16.90 -11.13 -9.58
C ASP A 184 17.71 -11.62 -8.36
N GLY A 185 17.05 -12.36 -7.46
CA GLY A 185 17.66 -12.91 -6.24
C GLY A 185 17.83 -11.91 -5.09
N ILE A 186 17.42 -10.65 -5.27
CA ILE A 186 17.47 -9.61 -4.23
C ILE A 186 16.07 -9.46 -3.61
N VAL A 187 15.99 -9.57 -2.29
CA VAL A 187 14.74 -9.31 -1.56
C VAL A 187 14.58 -7.80 -1.36
N TYR A 188 13.52 -7.25 -1.95
CA TYR A 188 13.20 -5.83 -1.86
C TYR A 188 12.18 -5.52 -0.78
N VAL A 189 11.24 -6.43 -0.51
CA VAL A 189 10.18 -6.24 0.47
C VAL A 189 9.94 -7.54 1.22
N VAL A 190 9.76 -7.43 2.53
CA VAL A 190 9.23 -8.48 3.39
C VAL A 190 7.81 -8.09 3.76
N ARG A 191 6.84 -8.81 3.20
CA ARG A 191 5.40 -8.57 3.38
C ARG A 191 4.84 -9.42 4.50
N ASN A 192 4.22 -8.77 5.46
CA ASN A 192 3.75 -9.38 6.71
C ASN A 192 2.24 -9.26 6.81
N TYR A 193 1.56 -10.38 7.01
CA TYR A 193 0.11 -10.39 7.20
C TYR A 193 -0.24 -9.96 8.62
N LEU A 194 -1.09 -8.95 8.76
CA LEU A 194 -1.53 -8.42 10.05
C LEU A 194 -2.88 -8.99 10.49
N GLY A 195 -3.71 -9.46 9.56
CA GLY A 195 -5.07 -9.92 9.80
C GLY A 195 -6.02 -9.58 8.65
N SER A 196 -7.32 -9.76 8.88
CA SER A 196 -8.40 -9.45 7.94
C SER A 196 -9.57 -8.80 8.68
N ILE A 197 -10.23 -7.84 8.02
CA ILE A 197 -11.34 -7.07 8.58
C ILE A 197 -12.47 -7.06 7.59
N ASP A 198 -13.62 -7.62 7.96
CA ASP A 198 -14.81 -7.69 7.11
C ASP A 198 -14.51 -8.29 5.72
N GLY A 199 -13.55 -9.22 5.65
CA GLY A 199 -13.06 -9.83 4.42
C GLY A 199 -12.01 -9.02 3.67
N VAL A 200 -11.45 -7.94 4.21
CA VAL A 200 -10.31 -7.20 3.62
C VAL A 200 -9.02 -7.62 4.31
N ASN A 201 -8.06 -8.17 3.56
CA ASN A 201 -6.75 -8.55 4.11
C ASN A 201 -5.88 -7.32 4.35
N ILE A 202 -5.12 -7.33 5.45
CA ILE A 202 -4.26 -6.22 5.85
C ILE A 202 -2.82 -6.69 5.91
N TYR A 203 -1.94 -5.99 5.20
CA TYR A 203 -0.51 -6.28 5.16
C TYR A 203 0.34 -5.08 5.60
N LEU A 204 1.49 -5.40 6.18
CA LEU A 204 2.58 -4.47 6.43
C LEU A 204 3.80 -4.91 5.61
N ASP A 205 4.18 -4.07 4.67
CA ASP A 205 5.34 -4.23 3.83
C ASP A 205 6.50 -3.45 4.43
N LEU A 206 7.57 -4.17 4.75
CA LEU A 206 8.82 -3.58 5.20
C LEU A 206 9.83 -3.75 4.08
N ALA A 207 10.14 -2.65 3.40
CA ALA A 207 11.12 -2.63 2.35
C ALA A 207 12.54 -2.64 2.90
N THR A 208 13.42 -3.37 2.22
CA THR A 208 14.82 -3.49 2.58
C THR A 208 15.62 -2.27 2.09
N ARG A 209 16.81 -2.09 2.65
CA ARG A 209 17.80 -1.09 2.21
C ARG A 209 18.21 -1.22 0.74
N SER A 210 17.92 -2.36 0.11
CA SER A 210 18.22 -2.58 -1.31
C SER A 210 17.26 -1.85 -2.24
N ARG A 211 16.08 -1.43 -1.75
CA ARG A 211 15.08 -0.75 -2.57
C ARG A 211 15.50 0.67 -2.89
N ASN A 212 15.67 0.95 -4.19
CA ASN A 212 15.95 2.28 -4.69
C ASN A 212 14.65 2.97 -5.14
N VAL A 213 13.94 3.56 -4.18
CA VAL A 213 12.65 4.23 -4.43
C VAL A 213 12.79 5.44 -5.34
N GLN A 214 13.90 6.20 -5.25
CA GLN A 214 14.16 7.32 -6.15
C GLN A 214 14.22 6.83 -7.60
N PHE A 215 15.01 5.78 -7.85
CA PHE A 215 15.11 5.19 -9.18
C PHE A 215 13.75 4.68 -9.67
N ALA A 216 13.00 3.96 -8.83
CA ALA A 216 11.69 3.44 -9.19
C ALA A 216 10.74 4.57 -9.63
N ARG A 217 10.66 5.65 -8.85
CA ARG A 217 9.77 6.78 -9.14
C ARG A 217 10.17 7.59 -10.38
N GLN A 218 11.46 7.64 -10.68
CA GLN A 218 11.98 8.42 -11.82
C GLN A 218 12.03 7.62 -13.12
N HIS A 219 12.18 6.30 -13.05
CA HIS A 219 12.46 5.46 -14.22
C HIS A 219 11.45 4.35 -14.48
N LEU A 220 10.75 3.86 -13.46
CA LEU A 220 9.76 2.78 -13.61
C LEU A 220 8.33 3.32 -13.69
N LEU A 221 8.06 4.42 -12.98
CA LEU A 221 6.74 5.08 -13.02
C LEU A 221 6.60 5.97 -14.25
N THR A 222 5.64 5.63 -15.11
CA THR A 222 5.27 6.46 -16.26
C THR A 222 4.01 7.27 -15.94
N ARG A 223 4.08 8.59 -16.04
CA ARG A 223 2.91 9.47 -15.89
C ARG A 223 1.92 9.23 -17.04
N ILE A 224 0.67 8.89 -16.70
CA ILE A 224 -0.39 8.60 -17.69
C ILE A 224 -1.49 9.67 -17.77
N THR A 225 -1.35 10.74 -16.99
CA THR A 225 -2.26 11.90 -16.98
C THR A 225 -1.61 13.05 -17.73
N LYS A 226 -2.21 13.48 -18.85
CA LYS A 226 -1.80 14.73 -19.51
C LYS A 226 -2.38 15.90 -18.72
N ILE A 227 -1.52 16.86 -18.37
CA ILE A 227 -2.00 18.22 -18.08
C ILE A 227 -2.60 18.69 -19.40
N ASN A 228 -3.90 19.02 -19.43
CA ASN A 228 -4.36 19.91 -20.48
C ASN A 228 -3.63 21.22 -20.22
N PRO A 229 -2.70 21.67 -21.09
CA PRO A 229 -2.23 23.04 -20.96
C PRO A 229 -3.49 23.88 -21.08
N SER A 230 -3.79 24.62 -20.02
CA SER A 230 -4.88 25.58 -19.96
C SER A 230 -4.94 26.34 -21.29
N GLY A 231 -6.12 26.30 -21.91
CA GLY A 231 -6.43 27.13 -23.08
C GLY A 231 -6.40 28.61 -22.77
#